data_AF-A0A3C0UHU4-F1
#
_entry.id   AF-A0A3C0UHU4-F1
#
_cell.length_a   1.000
_cell.length_b   1.000
_cell.length_c   1.000
_cell.angle_alpha   90.00
_cell.angle_beta   90.00
_cell.angle_gamma   90.00
#
_symmetry.space_group_name_H-M   'P 1'
#
loop_
_entity.id
_entity.type
_entity.pdbx_description
1 polymer ?
#
loop_
_entity_poly.entity_id
_entity_poly.type
_entity_poly.pdbx_seq_one_letter_code
_entity_poly.pdbx_strand_id
1 'polypeptide(L)'
;MNSKEMKNHREAMSNLVPLYLKEFSVGKVHSKFNNGINIQIEEHLIFIGRCATPLAAFGLNIDEEKLQQLLSVVKTGELVVNKRSKLIFYSGLGVSTVCYQDLAEIDVRLPQIACSVKAIPDSLLYQSLAAIEFEKVIGLE
;
A
#
# COMPACT_ATOMS: atom_id res chain seq x y z
N MET A 1 25.86 -7.02 -11.04
CA MET A 1 24.53 -6.78 -10.43
C MET A 1 24.71 -5.89 -9.21
N ASN A 2 23.96 -4.79 -9.15
CA ASN A 2 24.18 -3.69 -8.20
C ASN A 2 23.42 -3.98 -6.90
N SER A 3 24.05 -3.77 -5.74
CA SER A 3 23.54 -4.13 -4.40
C SER A 3 22.25 -3.41 -3.98
N LYS A 4 21.83 -2.37 -4.73
CA LYS A 4 20.55 -1.67 -4.56
C LYS A 4 19.34 -2.46 -5.07
N GLU A 5 19.49 -3.35 -6.07
CA GLU A 5 18.38 -4.12 -6.64
C GLU A 5 17.94 -5.29 -5.75
N MET A 6 18.82 -5.77 -4.87
CA MET A 6 18.53 -6.88 -3.95
C MET A 6 17.58 -6.50 -2.79
N LYS A 7 17.27 -5.21 -2.58
CA LYS A 7 16.40 -4.78 -1.47
C LYS A 7 14.89 -4.93 -1.75
N ASN A 8 14.46 -5.09 -3.00
CA ASN A 8 13.03 -5.15 -3.36
C ASN A 8 12.36 -6.53 -3.18
N HIS A 9 13.08 -7.50 -2.60
CA HIS A 9 12.61 -8.89 -2.45
C HIS A 9 12.22 -9.26 -1.01
N ARG A 10 12.25 -8.32 -0.07
CA ARG A 10 11.84 -8.58 1.32
C ARG A 10 10.45 -8.04 1.58
N GLU A 11 9.67 -8.85 2.29
CA GLU A 11 8.39 -8.43 2.85
C GLU A 11 8.61 -7.17 3.71
N ALA A 12 7.70 -6.20 3.61
CA ALA A 12 7.87 -4.88 4.20
C ALA A 12 6.55 -4.27 4.62
N MET A 13 6.62 -3.36 5.59
CA MET A 13 5.49 -2.59 6.10
C MET A 13 5.81 -1.10 5.99
N SER A 14 4.84 -0.29 5.61
CA SER A 14 4.98 1.16 5.72
C SER A 14 5.02 1.60 7.19
N ASN A 15 5.91 2.55 7.51
CA ASN A 15 5.97 3.20 8.82
C ASN A 15 4.68 3.94 9.24
N LEU A 16 3.72 4.11 8.32
CA LEU A 16 2.43 4.71 8.62
C LEU A 16 1.35 3.69 9.00
N VAL A 17 1.54 2.39 8.75
CA VAL A 17 0.56 1.34 9.10
C VAL A 17 0.23 1.33 10.60
N PRO A 18 1.21 1.40 11.53
CA PRO A 18 0.92 1.39 12.97
C PRO A 18 0.01 2.54 13.45
N LEU A 19 -0.10 3.64 12.69
CA LEU A 19 -0.98 4.76 13.03
C LEU A 19 -2.47 4.39 12.92
N TYR A 20 -2.80 3.46 12.02
CA TYR A 20 -4.18 3.07 11.71
C TYR A 20 -4.50 1.64 12.13
N LEU A 21 -3.49 0.78 12.18
CA LEU A 21 -3.63 -0.62 12.59
C LEU A 21 -3.35 -0.79 14.08
N LYS A 22 -4.21 -0.20 14.91
CA LYS A 22 -4.13 -0.31 16.37
C LYS A 22 -4.23 -1.77 16.82
N GLU A 23 -3.56 -2.08 17.93
CA GLU A 23 -3.66 -3.40 18.54
C GLU A 23 -5.12 -3.71 18.90
N PHE A 24 -5.56 -4.90 18.53
CA PHE A 24 -6.95 -5.34 18.67
C PHE A 24 -7.93 -4.44 17.91
N SER A 25 -7.96 -4.60 16.59
CA SER A 25 -8.92 -3.93 15.72
C SER A 25 -9.66 -4.94 14.84
N VAL A 26 -10.90 -4.60 14.50
CA VAL A 26 -11.79 -5.46 13.71
C VAL A 26 -12.18 -4.71 12.45
N GLY A 27 -12.21 -5.43 11.34
CA GLY A 27 -12.46 -4.89 10.03
C GLY A 27 -13.00 -5.94 9.09
N LYS A 28 -12.89 -5.64 7.79
CA LYS A 28 -13.35 -6.53 6.73
C LYS A 28 -12.44 -6.46 5.52
N VAL A 29 -12.49 -7.48 4.69
CA VAL A 29 -11.99 -7.38 3.31
C VAL A 29 -12.86 -6.37 2.57
N HIS A 30 -12.26 -5.27 2.12
CA HIS A 30 -12.96 -4.22 1.41
C HIS A 30 -13.00 -4.47 -0.10
N SER A 31 -11.83 -4.73 -0.69
CA SER A 31 -11.71 -4.96 -2.13
C SER A 31 -10.55 -5.88 -2.44
N LYS A 32 -10.64 -6.59 -3.56
CA LYS A 32 -9.68 -7.61 -3.98
C LYS A 32 -9.23 -7.34 -5.41
N PHE A 33 -7.93 -7.49 -5.65
CA PHE A 33 -7.28 -7.30 -6.94
C PHE A 33 -6.38 -8.50 -7.24
N ASN A 34 -5.88 -8.58 -8.47
CA ASN A 34 -4.96 -9.66 -8.86
C ASN A 34 -3.62 -9.60 -8.11
N ASN A 35 -3.21 -8.41 -7.68
CA ASN A 35 -1.92 -8.14 -7.06
C ASN A 35 -2.02 -7.78 -5.57
N GLY A 36 -3.20 -7.88 -4.95
CA GLY A 36 -3.37 -7.51 -3.56
C GLY A 36 -4.81 -7.40 -3.10
N ILE A 37 -4.97 -6.97 -1.86
CA ILE A 37 -6.26 -6.86 -1.18
C ILE A 37 -6.27 -5.62 -0.30
N ASN A 38 -7.37 -4.89 -0.29
CA ASN A 38 -7.61 -3.87 0.73
C ASN A 38 -8.40 -4.49 1.86
N ILE A 39 -7.95 -4.26 3.09
CA ILE A 39 -8.77 -4.42 4.28
C ILE A 39 -9.24 -3.05 4.74
N GLN A 40 -10.46 -2.99 5.26
CA GLN A 40 -10.98 -1.81 5.93
C GLN A 40 -11.01 -2.08 7.43
N ILE A 41 -10.29 -1.27 8.19
CA ILE A 41 -10.32 -1.23 9.66
C ILE A 41 -10.84 0.17 10.02
N GLU A 42 -11.97 0.27 10.71
CA GLU A 42 -12.69 1.55 10.91
C GLU A 42 -12.91 2.26 9.55
N GLU A 43 -12.46 3.52 9.42
CA GLU A 43 -12.54 4.33 8.20
C GLU A 43 -11.27 4.24 7.33
N HIS A 44 -10.33 3.36 7.68
CA HIS A 44 -9.02 3.27 7.04
C HIS A 44 -8.88 2.05 6.16
N LEU A 45 -8.30 2.24 4.97
CA LEU A 45 -7.91 1.16 4.08
C LEU A 45 -6.43 0.85 4.26
N ILE A 46 -6.11 -0.43 4.43
CA ILE A 46 -4.75 -0.94 4.45
C ILE A 46 -4.63 -1.92 3.29
N PHE A 47 -3.68 -1.66 2.39
CA PHE A 47 -3.42 -2.51 1.25
C PHE A 47 -2.37 -3.58 1.58
N ILE A 48 -2.65 -4.82 1.22
CA ILE A 48 -1.73 -5.94 1.32
C ILE A 48 -1.41 -6.39 -0.09
N GLY A 49 -0.21 -6.09 -0.54
CA GLY A 49 0.29 -6.39 -1.88
C GLY A 49 1.36 -7.47 -1.86
N ARG A 50 1.84 -7.83 -3.07
CA ARG A 50 2.98 -8.75 -3.22
C ARG A 50 4.31 -8.00 -3.19
N CYS A 51 5.37 -8.71 -2.81
CA CYS A 51 6.75 -8.29 -3.04
C CYS A 51 6.99 -7.90 -4.51
N ALA A 52 8.02 -7.08 -4.75
CA ALA A 52 8.34 -6.50 -6.07
C ALA A 52 7.26 -5.54 -6.66
N THR A 53 6.23 -5.16 -5.89
CA THR A 53 5.35 -4.02 -6.23
C THR A 53 5.65 -2.82 -5.33
N PRO A 54 5.36 -1.58 -5.77
CA PRO A 54 5.50 -0.41 -4.90
C PRO A 54 4.70 -0.57 -3.61
N LEU A 55 5.33 -0.29 -2.48
CA LEU A 55 4.68 -0.34 -1.16
C LEU A 55 3.69 0.82 -1.04
N ALA A 56 2.43 0.50 -0.71
CA ALA A 56 1.42 1.51 -0.46
C ALA A 56 1.72 2.32 0.82
N ALA A 57 1.31 3.60 0.82
CA ALA A 57 1.51 4.48 1.97
C ALA A 57 0.91 3.90 3.25
N PHE A 58 -0.24 3.23 3.16
CA PHE A 58 -0.84 2.45 4.23
C PHE A 58 -0.94 1.01 3.77
N GLY A 59 0.17 0.28 3.88
CA GLY A 59 0.19 -1.09 3.39
C GLY A 59 1.38 -1.93 3.77
N LEU A 60 1.27 -3.18 3.34
CA LEU A 60 2.16 -4.29 3.58
C LEU A 60 2.47 -4.93 2.24
N ASN A 61 3.72 -5.30 2.00
CA ASN A 61 4.10 -6.23 0.95
C ASN A 61 4.47 -7.55 1.58
N ILE A 62 3.83 -8.63 1.14
CA ILE A 62 4.09 -9.99 1.58
C ILE A 62 4.56 -10.84 0.40
N ASP A 63 5.09 -12.03 0.72
CA ASP A 63 5.48 -13.01 -0.29
C ASP A 63 4.33 -13.33 -1.25
N GLU A 64 4.66 -13.52 -2.53
CA GLU A 64 3.65 -13.72 -3.58
C GLU A 64 2.86 -15.01 -3.38
N GLU A 65 3.49 -16.10 -2.91
CA GLU A 65 2.80 -17.36 -2.66
C GLU A 65 1.80 -17.18 -1.50
N LYS A 66 2.22 -16.53 -0.41
CA LYS A 66 1.33 -16.21 0.72
C LYS A 66 0.15 -15.35 0.28
N LEU A 67 0.39 -14.37 -0.58
CA LEU A 67 -0.69 -13.53 -1.11
C LEU A 67 -1.65 -14.36 -1.99
N GLN A 68 -1.15 -15.19 -2.89
CA GLN A 68 -2.02 -16.00 -3.75
C GLN A 68 -2.85 -17.00 -2.93
N GLN A 69 -2.26 -17.62 -1.91
CA GLN A 69 -2.99 -18.45 -0.95
C GLN A 69 -4.10 -17.67 -0.25
N LEU A 70 -3.78 -16.48 0.28
CA LEU A 70 -4.78 -15.59 0.89
C LEU A 70 -5.89 -15.25 -0.10
N LEU A 71 -5.54 -14.78 -1.31
CA LEU A 71 -6.49 -14.41 -2.35
C LEU A 71 -7.34 -15.62 -2.79
N SER A 72 -6.84 -16.84 -2.75
CA SER A 72 -7.64 -18.01 -3.15
C SER A 72 -8.82 -18.30 -2.22
N VAL A 73 -8.71 -17.94 -0.93
CA VAL A 73 -9.69 -18.32 0.09
C VAL A 73 -10.57 -17.16 0.56
N VAL A 74 -10.08 -15.92 0.50
CA VAL A 74 -10.82 -14.77 1.01
C VAL A 74 -11.72 -14.11 -0.04
N LYS A 75 -12.86 -13.60 0.45
CA LYS A 75 -13.88 -12.86 -0.31
C LYS A 75 -14.10 -11.46 0.28
N THR A 76 -14.56 -10.56 -0.57
CA THR A 76 -14.99 -9.22 -0.13
C THR A 76 -16.12 -9.33 0.91
N GLY A 77 -16.03 -8.51 1.96
CA GLY A 77 -16.97 -8.47 3.08
C GLY A 77 -16.60 -9.40 4.24
N GLU A 78 -15.63 -10.31 4.08
CA GLU A 78 -15.23 -11.25 5.13
C GLU A 78 -14.48 -10.56 6.27
N LEU A 79 -14.63 -11.09 7.48
CA LEU A 79 -14.10 -10.53 8.71
C LEU A 79 -12.57 -10.59 8.75
N VAL A 80 -11.95 -9.48 9.15
CA VAL A 80 -10.51 -9.39 9.42
C VAL A 80 -10.32 -8.90 10.84
N VAL A 81 -9.51 -9.61 11.62
CA VAL A 81 -9.15 -9.21 12.98
C VAL A 81 -7.66 -8.95 13.04
N ASN A 82 -7.27 -7.76 13.47
CA ASN A 82 -5.90 -7.48 13.82
C ASN A 82 -5.64 -7.78 15.29
N LYS A 83 -4.69 -8.64 15.59
CA LYS A 83 -4.30 -8.97 16.96
C LYS A 83 -2.84 -9.41 17.03
N ARG A 84 -2.06 -8.86 17.96
CA ARG A 84 -0.65 -9.24 18.21
C ARG A 84 0.20 -9.23 16.93
N SER A 85 0.11 -8.15 16.16
CA SER A 85 0.80 -7.98 14.89
C SER A 85 0.49 -9.06 13.83
N LYS A 86 -0.77 -9.50 13.81
CA LYS A 86 -1.31 -10.47 12.86
C LYS A 86 -2.66 -10.02 12.35
N LEU A 87 -2.83 -10.04 11.05
CA LEU A 87 -4.12 -9.93 10.39
C LEU A 87 -4.68 -11.34 10.20
N ILE A 88 -5.81 -11.61 10.84
CA ILE A 88 -6.49 -12.90 10.84
C ILE A 88 -7.76 -12.75 10.00
N PHE A 89 -7.81 -13.47 8.89
CA PHE A 89 -8.92 -13.46 7.94
C PHE A 89 -9.82 -14.65 8.23
N TYR A 90 -11.08 -14.40 8.52
CA TYR A 90 -12.10 -15.42 8.73
C TYR A 90 -12.93 -15.55 7.46
N SER A 91 -12.66 -16.61 6.70
CA SER A 91 -13.39 -16.94 5.47
C SER A 91 -14.30 -18.13 5.67
N GLY A 92 -15.27 -18.30 4.76
CA GLY A 92 -16.08 -19.52 4.71
C GLY A 92 -15.27 -20.79 4.42
N LEU A 93 -14.03 -20.65 3.92
CA LEU A 93 -13.13 -21.77 3.58
C LEU A 93 -12.09 -22.06 4.68
N GLY A 94 -12.03 -21.24 5.73
CA GLY A 94 -11.09 -21.39 6.84
C GLY A 94 -10.50 -20.07 7.32
N VAL A 95 -9.43 -20.18 8.11
CA VAL A 95 -8.73 -19.04 8.70
C VAL A 95 -7.36 -18.88 8.03
N SER A 96 -7.08 -17.68 7.53
CA SER A 96 -5.76 -17.31 7.01
C SER A 96 -5.14 -16.23 7.87
N THR A 97 -3.81 -16.23 7.99
CA THR A 97 -3.10 -15.27 8.84
C THR A 97 -1.94 -14.63 8.09
N VAL A 98 -1.86 -13.31 8.17
CA VAL A 98 -0.69 -12.54 7.73
C VAL A 98 -0.02 -11.95 8.96
N CYS A 99 1.14 -12.48 9.33
CA CYS A 99 1.98 -11.93 10.39
C CYS A 99 2.78 -10.76 9.84
N TYR A 100 2.80 -9.64 10.56
CA TYR A 100 3.57 -8.45 10.17
C TYR A 100 4.57 -7.97 11.23
N GLN A 101 4.78 -8.76 12.29
CA GLN A 101 5.67 -8.42 13.40
C GLN A 101 7.13 -8.23 12.98
N ASP A 102 7.62 -9.08 12.08
CA ASP A 102 9.04 -9.12 11.69
C ASP A 102 9.32 -8.48 10.33
N LEU A 103 8.33 -7.76 9.78
CA LEU A 103 8.49 -7.09 8.50
C LEU A 103 9.43 -5.90 8.63
N ALA A 104 10.25 -5.70 7.60
CA ALA A 104 11.08 -4.50 7.53
C ALA A 104 10.17 -3.27 7.42
N GLU A 105 10.29 -2.34 8.37
CA GLU A 105 9.60 -1.07 8.27
C GLU A 105 10.31 -0.15 7.28
N ILE A 106 9.55 0.43 6.36
CA ILE A 106 10.05 1.36 5.34
C ILE A 106 9.38 2.72 5.56
N ASP A 107 10.20 3.77 5.63
CA ASP A 107 9.71 5.14 5.66
C ASP A 107 9.19 5.56 4.28
N VAL A 108 7.88 5.74 4.18
CA VAL A 108 7.19 6.15 2.95
C VAL A 108 6.66 7.59 3.02
N ARG A 109 7.09 8.37 4.02
CA ARG A 109 6.74 9.78 4.11
C ARG A 109 7.29 10.53 2.90
N LEU A 110 6.53 11.52 2.43
CA LEU A 110 7.01 12.42 1.40
C LEU A 110 8.25 13.16 1.93
N PRO A 111 9.37 13.17 1.19
CA PRO A 111 10.54 13.92 1.60
C PRO A 111 10.18 15.42 1.63
N GLN A 112 10.72 16.14 2.61
CA GLN A 112 10.62 17.59 2.60
C GLN A 112 11.50 18.14 1.48
N ILE A 113 10.88 18.76 0.48
CA ILE A 113 11.57 19.42 -0.61
C ILE A 113 11.71 20.90 -0.24
N ALA A 114 12.96 21.37 -0.07
CA ALA A 114 13.23 22.78 0.12
C ALA A 114 12.96 23.52 -1.20
N CYS A 115 11.79 24.15 -1.30
CA CYS A 115 11.37 24.90 -2.48
C CYS A 115 10.60 26.15 -2.05
N SER A 116 10.86 27.27 -2.75
CA SER A 116 10.03 28.47 -2.65
C SER A 116 8.92 28.37 -3.68
N VAL A 117 7.66 28.53 -3.26
CA VAL A 117 6.51 28.57 -4.17
C VAL A 117 6.70 29.61 -5.29
N LYS A 118 7.37 30.72 -4.98
CA LYS A 118 7.67 31.78 -5.96
C LYS A 118 8.65 31.37 -7.05
N ALA A 119 9.48 30.35 -6.80
CA ALA A 119 10.46 29.83 -7.75
C ALA A 119 9.93 28.64 -8.57
N ILE A 120 8.72 28.13 -8.26
CA ILE A 120 8.11 27.03 -9.01
C ILE A 120 7.89 27.40 -10.48
N PRO A 121 7.37 28.60 -10.84
CA PRO A 121 7.18 28.99 -12.24
C PRO A 121 8.48 29.04 -13.05
N ASP A 122 9.61 29.28 -12.39
CA ASP A 122 10.93 29.34 -13.01
C ASP A 122 11.56 27.95 -13.21
N SER A 123 10.93 26.90 -12.68
CA SER A 123 11.42 25.53 -12.84
C SER A 123 11.16 24.99 -14.24
N LEU A 124 12.13 24.25 -14.79
CA LEU A 124 12.02 23.62 -16.11
C LEU A 124 10.79 22.70 -16.20
N LEU A 125 10.50 21.96 -15.12
CA LEU A 125 9.33 21.08 -15.06
C LEU A 125 8.04 21.87 -15.20
N TYR A 126 7.88 22.97 -14.45
CA TYR A 126 6.68 23.80 -14.51
C TYR A 126 6.50 24.41 -15.90
N GLN A 127 7.57 24.99 -16.48
CA GLN A 127 7.52 25.56 -17.82
C GLN A 127 7.15 24.52 -18.88
N SER A 128 7.69 23.31 -18.76
CA SER A 128 7.36 22.20 -19.67
C SER A 128 5.90 21.78 -19.55
N LEU A 129 5.35 21.72 -18.34
CA LEU A 129 3.93 21.38 -18.11
C LEU A 129 2.99 22.50 -18.55
N ALA A 130 3.35 23.77 -18.27
CA ALA A 130 2.56 24.93 -18.64
C ALA A 130 2.49 25.17 -20.16
N ALA A 131 3.51 24.71 -20.89
CA ALA A 131 3.52 24.74 -22.35
C ALA A 131 2.61 23.68 -23.00
N ILE A 132 2.08 22.73 -22.22
CA ILE A 132 1.09 21.77 -22.71
C ILE A 132 -0.25 22.49 -22.80
N GLU A 133 -0.83 22.57 -24.00
CA GLU A 133 -2.24 22.96 -24.23
C GLU A 133 -3.17 21.86 -23.69
N PHE A 134 -3.14 21.64 -22.37
CA PHE A 134 -3.73 20.47 -21.73
C PHE A 134 -5.22 20.36 -22.03
N GLU A 135 -5.96 21.45 -21.95
CA GLU A 135 -7.41 21.52 -22.20
C GLU A 135 -7.76 21.02 -23.61
N LYS A 136 -7.02 21.46 -24.63
CA LYS A 136 -7.18 20.97 -26.01
C LYS A 136 -6.79 19.50 -26.15
N VAL A 137 -5.74 19.05 -25.47
CA VAL A 137 -5.32 17.63 -25.48
C VAL A 137 -6.35 16.71 -24.83
N ILE A 138 -7.11 17.19 -23.84
CA ILE A 138 -8.20 16.44 -23.22
C ILE A 138 -9.59 16.76 -23.80
N GLY A 139 -9.66 17.56 -24.86
CA GLY A 139 -10.90 17.84 -25.62
C GLY A 139 -11.89 18.75 -24.90
N LEU A 140 -11.41 19.68 -24.08
CA LEU A 140 -12.23 20.70 -23.41
C LEU A 140 -12.33 22.03 -24.18
N GLU A 141 -11.65 22.16 -25.32
CA GLU A 141 -11.77 23.26 -26.31
C GLU A 141 -12.25 22.76 -27.68
#